data_AF-A0A1Q8G773-F1
#
_entry.id   AF-A0A1Q8G773-F1
#
_cell.length_a   1.000
_cell.length_b   1.000
_cell.length_c   1.000
_cell.angle_alpha   90.00
_cell.angle_beta   90.00
_cell.angle_gamma   90.00
#
_symmetry.space_group_name_H-M   'P 1'
#
loop_
_entity.id
_entity.type
_entity.pdbx_description
1 polymer ?
#
loop_
_entity_poly.entity_id
_entity_poly.type
_entity_poly.pdbx_seq_one_letter_code
_entity_poly.pdbx_strand_id
1 'polypeptide(L)'
;MNFPDDIEKLQQKVEKILDPIASAVENGTKAEKDFLFTASRTDAGRSLPPYYLIYFLFVDLLRCKNLGQFEKISWSVPIDYNGKAYLLEHRKSGMGLFTSNEVSQESDCREIVRKITKAVKAARPYFEWVASEAAKRSDLNVLNHSLRLYDRYAYFLDEYEKKVQEANARKDERIRTQHSSNSWSVQMPYFDLKRESEWLAMSVIDAFFSFTEHVFIHAAILRGKVVTGEDVANLADNEWASKFKACFDIQDQETKSHYDQLVSIRRQIRNYIAHGAFGKNGEAFQIHSGAGAVPLLMPHQKGSARFSMQSGIEFNEEEAIKVVKEFMEFYWESDMFPEVIYIQSSMPTILHYASDSTYARAMSSTEDMESFVEYLTRLQEQSANMDW
;
A
#
# COMPACT_ATOMS: atom_id res chain seq x y z
N MET A 1 16.80 18.42 -4.33
CA MET A 1 18.01 18.06 -5.10
C MET A 1 18.00 18.86 -6.39
N ASN A 2 19.03 19.67 -6.66
CA ASN A 2 19.28 20.18 -8.01
C ASN A 2 20.13 19.14 -8.73
N PHE A 3 19.57 18.38 -9.67
CA PHE A 3 20.37 17.56 -10.58
C PHE A 3 20.33 18.03 -12.05
N PRO A 4 20.75 19.27 -12.39
CA PRO A 4 21.08 19.61 -13.78
C PRO A 4 22.59 19.68 -14.09
N ASP A 5 23.46 20.00 -13.13
CA ASP A 5 24.83 20.43 -13.44
C ASP A 5 25.82 19.28 -13.74
N ASP A 6 25.43 18.03 -13.50
CA ASP A 6 26.29 16.84 -13.66
C ASP A 6 25.70 15.77 -14.60
N ILE A 7 24.61 16.07 -15.33
CA ILE A 7 23.95 15.06 -16.18
C ILE A 7 24.87 14.58 -17.30
N GLU A 8 25.65 15.47 -17.92
CA GLU A 8 26.62 15.12 -18.97
C GLU A 8 27.73 14.21 -18.44
N LYS A 9 28.25 14.49 -17.24
CA LYS A 9 29.26 13.64 -16.60
C LYS A 9 28.70 12.26 -16.28
N LEU A 10 27.44 12.19 -15.87
CA LEU A 10 26.76 10.93 -15.62
C LEU A 10 26.55 10.14 -16.92
N GLN A 11 26.10 10.79 -18.00
CA GLN A 11 25.97 10.20 -19.33
C GLN A 11 27.29 9.58 -19.79
N GLN A 12 28.38 10.36 -19.76
CA GLN A 12 29.72 9.86 -20.14
C GLN A 12 30.17 8.65 -19.32
N LYS A 13 29.90 8.66 -18.00
CA LYS A 13 30.20 7.53 -17.13
C LYS A 13 29.39 6.28 -17.50
N VAL A 14 28.11 6.46 -17.80
CA VAL A 14 27.19 5.39 -18.20
C VAL A 14 27.60 4.81 -19.57
N GLU A 15 27.88 5.66 -20.55
CA GLU A 15 28.34 5.27 -21.89
C GLU A 15 29.64 4.45 -21.80
N LYS A 16 30.60 4.88 -20.98
CA LYS A 16 31.84 4.13 -20.75
C LYS A 16 31.61 2.72 -20.16
N ILE A 17 30.56 2.54 -19.36
CA ILE A 17 30.19 1.23 -18.80
C ILE A 17 29.51 0.36 -19.88
N LEU A 18 28.71 0.99 -20.74
CA LEU A 18 27.96 0.33 -21.81
C LEU A 18 28.84 -0.08 -22.99
N ASP A 19 29.91 0.65 -23.29
CA ASP A 19 30.86 0.35 -24.38
C ASP A 19 31.18 -1.16 -24.48
N PRO A 20 31.05 -1.80 -25.65
CA PRO A 20 30.77 -1.22 -26.98
C PRO A 20 29.28 -1.10 -27.33
N ILE A 21 28.35 -1.14 -26.37
CA ILE A 21 26.92 -0.98 -26.64
C ILE A 21 26.62 0.48 -27.00
N ALA A 22 25.95 0.69 -28.13
CA ALA A 22 25.59 2.02 -28.62
C ALA A 22 24.19 2.01 -29.29
N SER A 23 23.70 3.17 -29.72
CA SER A 23 22.46 3.23 -30.51
C SER A 23 22.68 2.63 -31.90
N ALA A 24 21.91 1.60 -32.27
CA ALA A 24 22.00 1.02 -33.61
C ALA A 24 21.54 2.00 -34.70
N VAL A 25 20.63 2.91 -34.36
CA VAL A 25 20.12 3.92 -35.31
C VAL A 25 21.22 4.94 -35.62
N GLU A 26 21.90 5.45 -34.60
CA GLU A 26 22.96 6.46 -34.77
C GLU A 26 24.22 5.86 -35.39
N ASN A 27 24.56 4.61 -35.04
CA ASN A 27 25.68 3.89 -35.65
C ASN A 27 25.39 3.41 -37.08
N GLY A 28 24.16 3.53 -37.58
CA GLY A 28 23.77 3.03 -38.89
C GLY A 28 23.89 1.50 -39.02
N THR A 29 23.75 0.79 -37.92
CA THR A 29 23.89 -0.67 -37.84
C THR A 29 22.81 -1.33 -38.69
N LYS A 30 23.23 -2.17 -39.65
CA LYS A 30 22.30 -2.91 -40.50
C LYS A 30 21.78 -4.13 -39.76
N ALA A 31 20.46 -4.26 -39.73
CA ALA A 31 19.78 -5.49 -39.31
C ALA A 31 19.40 -6.34 -40.55
N GLU A 32 19.13 -7.62 -40.32
CA GLU A 32 18.57 -8.50 -41.35
C GLU A 32 17.20 -7.98 -41.82
N LYS A 33 16.83 -8.33 -43.06
CA LYS A 33 15.48 -8.03 -43.56
C LYS A 33 14.47 -8.73 -42.65
N ASP A 34 13.42 -7.99 -42.25
CA ASP A 34 12.36 -8.45 -41.35
C ASP A 34 12.79 -8.72 -39.90
N PHE A 35 13.95 -8.22 -39.45
CA PHE A 35 14.45 -8.39 -38.08
C PHE A 35 13.43 -8.08 -36.98
N LEU A 36 12.64 -7.02 -37.14
CA LEU A 36 11.59 -6.64 -36.17
C LEU A 36 10.49 -7.70 -36.04
N PHE A 37 10.30 -8.55 -37.06
CA PHE A 37 9.29 -9.61 -37.09
C PHE A 37 9.86 -11.00 -36.75
N THR A 38 11.16 -11.20 -36.94
CA THR A 38 11.82 -12.52 -36.78
C THR A 38 12.64 -12.64 -35.50
N ALA A 39 12.93 -11.55 -34.79
CA ALA A 39 13.77 -11.59 -33.60
C ALA A 39 13.13 -12.40 -32.45
N SER A 40 13.90 -13.33 -31.87
CA SER A 40 13.51 -14.14 -30.73
C SER A 40 14.07 -13.58 -29.42
N ARG A 41 13.33 -13.76 -28.32
CA ARG A 41 13.75 -13.35 -26.98
C ARG A 41 14.86 -14.27 -26.51
N THR A 42 15.96 -13.71 -26.03
CA THR A 42 17.07 -14.51 -25.50
C THR A 42 16.86 -14.91 -24.05
N ASP A 43 17.46 -16.04 -23.66
CA ASP A 43 17.49 -16.49 -22.27
C ASP A 43 18.21 -15.50 -21.35
N ALA A 44 19.35 -14.94 -21.78
CA ALA A 44 20.04 -13.89 -21.03
C ALA A 44 19.14 -12.67 -20.78
N GLY A 45 18.31 -12.29 -21.77
CA GLY A 45 17.39 -11.16 -21.69
C GLY A 45 16.37 -11.25 -20.55
N ARG A 46 16.10 -12.46 -20.01
CA ARG A 46 15.23 -12.66 -18.83
C ARG A 46 15.83 -12.06 -17.55
N SER A 47 17.14 -11.87 -17.50
CA SER A 47 17.86 -11.31 -16.35
C SER A 47 18.05 -9.79 -16.43
N LEU A 48 17.42 -9.13 -17.41
CA LEU A 48 17.45 -7.67 -17.53
C LEU A 48 16.80 -7.00 -16.31
N PRO A 49 17.26 -5.78 -15.93
CA PRO A 49 16.58 -4.95 -14.96
C PRO A 49 15.11 -4.67 -15.34
N PRO A 50 14.28 -4.22 -14.38
CA PRO A 50 12.90 -3.81 -14.65
C PRO A 50 12.80 -2.83 -15.83
N TYR A 51 11.76 -3.02 -16.65
CA TYR A 51 11.58 -2.33 -17.93
C TYR A 51 11.72 -0.80 -17.80
N TYR A 52 11.14 -0.20 -16.76
CA TYR A 52 11.16 1.26 -16.57
C TYR A 52 12.57 1.81 -16.33
N LEU A 53 13.47 1.05 -15.67
CA LEU A 53 14.86 1.48 -15.50
C LEU A 53 15.62 1.48 -16.81
N ILE A 54 15.32 0.52 -17.69
CA ILE A 54 15.92 0.43 -19.02
C ILE A 54 15.38 1.56 -19.90
N TYR A 55 14.08 1.84 -19.82
CA TYR A 55 13.46 2.97 -20.52
C TYR A 55 14.11 4.30 -20.12
N PHE A 56 14.16 4.60 -18.81
CA PHE A 56 14.78 5.84 -18.32
C PHE A 56 16.27 5.92 -18.66
N LEU A 57 16.99 4.79 -18.69
CA LEU A 57 18.39 4.75 -19.08
C LEU A 57 18.57 5.06 -20.58
N PHE A 58 17.94 4.29 -21.46
CA PHE A 58 18.21 4.36 -22.89
C PHE A 58 17.45 5.50 -23.56
N VAL A 59 16.17 5.66 -23.28
CA VAL A 59 15.30 6.64 -23.95
C VAL A 59 15.50 8.03 -23.36
N ASP A 60 15.46 8.15 -22.04
CA ASP A 60 15.47 9.48 -21.41
C ASP A 60 16.89 10.00 -21.12
N LEU A 61 17.75 9.21 -20.49
CA LEU A 61 19.10 9.65 -20.15
C LEU A 61 20.02 9.64 -21.39
N LEU A 62 20.05 8.55 -22.15
CA LEU A 62 20.94 8.39 -23.31
C LEU A 62 20.31 8.82 -24.65
N ARG A 63 19.04 9.23 -24.66
CA ARG A 63 18.33 9.75 -25.86
C ARG A 63 18.31 8.79 -27.05
N CYS A 64 18.47 7.48 -26.82
CA CYS A 64 18.35 6.47 -27.85
C CYS A 64 16.95 6.46 -28.46
N LYS A 65 16.88 6.18 -29.76
CA LYS A 65 15.61 6.14 -30.49
C LYS A 65 14.70 5.01 -29.98
N ASN A 66 13.54 5.40 -29.45
CA ASN A 66 12.41 4.49 -29.24
C ASN A 66 11.58 4.38 -30.54
N LEU A 67 11.35 3.16 -31.00
CA LEU A 67 10.52 2.87 -32.18
C LEU A 67 9.01 2.99 -31.91
N GLY A 68 8.61 3.07 -30.64
CA GLY A 68 7.23 3.30 -30.22
C GLY A 68 6.44 2.03 -29.95
N GLN A 69 5.12 2.18 -29.93
CA GLN A 69 4.15 1.12 -29.68
C GLN A 69 3.87 0.30 -30.96
N PHE A 70 3.69 -1.00 -30.79
CA PHE A 70 3.27 -1.94 -31.83
C PHE A 70 2.47 -3.08 -31.19
N GLU A 71 1.90 -4.00 -31.98
CA GLU A 71 1.11 -5.14 -31.48
C GLU A 71 1.85 -5.88 -30.34
N LYS A 72 1.32 -5.78 -29.12
CA LYS A 72 1.89 -6.36 -27.88
C LYS A 72 3.26 -5.82 -27.46
N ILE A 73 3.69 -4.68 -28.01
CA ILE A 73 4.97 -4.01 -27.72
C ILE A 73 4.68 -2.59 -27.24
N SER A 74 5.13 -2.25 -26.04
CA SER A 74 4.96 -0.89 -25.49
C SER A 74 6.04 0.09 -25.93
N TRP A 75 7.27 -0.38 -26.08
CA TRP A 75 8.41 0.37 -26.61
C TRP A 75 9.51 -0.60 -27.06
N SER A 76 10.33 -0.13 -28.00
CA SER A 76 11.44 -0.90 -28.58
C SER A 76 12.62 0.01 -28.85
N VAL A 77 13.80 -0.37 -28.36
CA VAL A 77 15.05 0.38 -28.52
C VAL A 77 16.07 -0.50 -29.24
N PRO A 78 16.45 -0.16 -30.48
CA PRO A 78 17.53 -0.83 -31.21
C PRO A 78 18.90 -0.44 -30.65
N ILE A 79 19.70 -1.43 -30.29
CA ILE A 79 21.07 -1.25 -29.82
C ILE A 79 22.06 -1.97 -30.72
N ASP A 80 23.24 -1.40 -30.87
CA ASP A 80 24.40 -2.03 -31.49
C ASP A 80 25.24 -2.69 -30.41
N TYR A 81 25.77 -3.87 -30.71
CA TYR A 81 26.89 -4.43 -29.98
C TYR A 81 27.88 -5.04 -30.97
N ASN A 82 29.07 -4.44 -31.07
CA ASN A 82 30.14 -4.85 -32.00
C ASN A 82 29.67 -4.95 -33.47
N GLY A 83 28.84 -4.02 -33.92
CA GLY A 83 28.35 -3.97 -35.31
C GLY A 83 27.15 -4.88 -35.59
N LYS A 84 26.58 -5.52 -34.56
CA LYS A 84 25.37 -6.35 -34.66
C LYS A 84 24.20 -5.65 -33.98
N ALA A 85 23.03 -5.70 -34.62
CA ALA A 85 21.80 -5.14 -34.08
C ALA A 85 21.12 -6.10 -33.09
N TYR A 86 20.64 -5.54 -31.98
CA TYR A 86 19.77 -6.18 -30.99
C TYR A 86 18.59 -5.27 -30.67
N LEU A 87 17.52 -5.82 -30.10
CA LEU A 87 16.37 -5.01 -29.63
C LEU A 87 16.18 -5.18 -28.13
N LEU A 88 16.04 -4.06 -27.43
CA LEU A 88 15.51 -4.01 -26.07
C LEU A 88 14.03 -3.66 -26.17
N GLU A 89 13.15 -4.60 -25.77
CA GLU A 89 11.71 -4.39 -25.90
C GLU A 89 10.98 -4.76 -24.63
N HIS A 90 9.98 -3.94 -24.30
CA HIS A 90 8.98 -4.28 -23.30
C HIS A 90 7.70 -4.72 -24.01
N ARG A 91 7.50 -6.05 -24.02
CA ARG A 91 6.32 -6.71 -24.61
C ARG A 91 5.32 -7.08 -23.52
N LYS A 92 4.13 -7.56 -23.90
CA LYS A 92 3.10 -8.08 -22.97
C LYS A 92 3.66 -9.14 -22.02
N SER A 93 4.61 -9.95 -22.48
CA SER A 93 5.30 -10.99 -21.70
C SER A 93 6.54 -10.49 -20.94
N GLY A 94 6.67 -9.18 -20.78
CA GLY A 94 7.73 -8.51 -20.04
C GLY A 94 8.91 -8.06 -20.88
N MET A 95 9.94 -7.58 -20.18
CA MET A 95 11.17 -7.02 -20.75
C MET A 95 12.06 -8.11 -21.36
N GLY A 96 12.61 -7.88 -22.54
CA GLY A 96 13.54 -8.81 -23.17
C GLY A 96 14.60 -8.15 -24.04
N LEU A 97 15.68 -8.91 -24.25
CA LEU A 97 16.68 -8.67 -25.29
C LEU A 97 16.38 -9.62 -26.44
N PHE A 98 16.35 -9.12 -27.67
CA PHE A 98 15.98 -9.89 -28.85
C PHE A 98 17.06 -9.83 -29.93
N THR A 99 17.22 -10.94 -30.65
CA THR A 99 18.18 -11.11 -31.75
C THR A 99 17.60 -12.04 -32.84
N SER A 100 18.17 -12.01 -34.06
CA SER A 100 17.82 -12.91 -35.16
C SER A 100 18.36 -14.33 -34.97
N ASN A 101 19.38 -14.53 -34.14
CA ASN A 101 20.00 -15.84 -33.95
C ASN A 101 20.46 -16.07 -32.50
N GLU A 102 19.51 -16.51 -31.66
CA GLU A 102 19.68 -16.69 -30.22
C GLU A 102 20.84 -17.63 -29.84
N VAL A 103 20.94 -18.80 -30.49
CA VAL A 103 21.93 -19.83 -30.13
C VAL A 103 23.36 -19.36 -30.36
N SER A 104 23.61 -18.66 -31.46
CA SER A 104 24.96 -18.19 -31.81
C SER A 104 25.40 -16.92 -31.07
N GLN A 105 24.46 -16.19 -30.46
CA GLN A 105 24.71 -14.87 -29.87
C GLN A 105 24.47 -14.79 -28.36
N GLU A 106 24.20 -15.92 -27.70
CA GLU A 106 23.90 -15.96 -26.27
C GLU A 106 25.06 -15.44 -25.39
N SER A 107 26.33 -15.66 -25.78
CA SER A 107 27.48 -15.08 -25.06
C SER A 107 27.48 -13.56 -25.10
N ASP A 108 27.21 -12.99 -26.28
CA ASP A 108 27.10 -11.54 -26.51
C ASP A 108 25.94 -11.00 -25.67
N CYS A 109 24.80 -11.69 -25.66
CA CYS A 109 23.62 -11.31 -24.90
C CYS A 109 23.88 -11.27 -23.38
N ARG A 110 24.62 -12.25 -22.83
CA ARG A 110 25.01 -12.24 -21.41
C ARG A 110 25.91 -11.06 -21.06
N GLU A 111 26.81 -10.69 -21.97
CA GLU A 111 27.66 -9.51 -21.77
C GLU A 111 26.85 -8.22 -21.84
N ILE A 112 25.96 -8.09 -22.83
CA ILE A 112 25.04 -6.96 -22.96
C ILE A 112 24.24 -6.76 -21.67
N VAL A 113 23.58 -7.81 -21.17
CA VAL A 113 22.78 -7.77 -19.94
C VAL A 113 23.62 -7.36 -18.73
N ARG A 114 24.85 -7.89 -18.62
CA ARG A 114 25.79 -7.53 -17.54
C ARG A 114 26.16 -6.05 -17.57
N LYS A 115 26.46 -5.51 -18.75
CA LYS A 115 26.80 -4.08 -18.94
C LYS A 115 25.61 -3.18 -18.65
N ILE A 116 24.42 -3.50 -19.18
CA ILE A 116 23.16 -2.80 -18.88
C ILE A 116 22.89 -2.78 -17.38
N THR A 117 23.06 -3.92 -16.69
CA THR A 117 22.85 -4.00 -15.24
C THR A 117 23.81 -3.09 -14.47
N LYS A 118 25.08 -3.00 -14.90
CA LYS A 118 26.05 -2.07 -14.29
C LYS A 118 25.71 -0.61 -14.59
N ALA A 119 25.26 -0.32 -15.81
CA ALA A 119 24.86 1.01 -16.24
C ALA A 119 23.64 1.52 -15.46
N VAL A 120 22.62 0.68 -15.26
CA VAL A 120 21.46 0.97 -14.41
C VAL A 120 21.89 1.31 -12.98
N LYS A 121 22.84 0.57 -12.39
CA LYS A 121 23.37 0.89 -11.06
C LYS A 121 24.07 2.25 -11.05
N ALA A 122 24.84 2.58 -12.09
CA ALA A 122 25.53 3.86 -12.19
C ALA A 122 24.57 5.04 -12.39
N ALA A 123 23.46 4.84 -13.09
CA ALA A 123 22.43 5.84 -13.36
C ALA A 123 21.46 6.10 -12.19
N ARG A 124 21.62 5.42 -11.05
CA ARG A 124 20.76 5.58 -9.87
C ARG A 124 20.49 7.05 -9.46
N PRO A 125 21.47 7.97 -9.42
CA PRO A 125 21.21 9.37 -9.06
C PRO A 125 20.21 10.06 -10.00
N TYR A 126 20.23 9.71 -11.30
CA TYR A 126 19.25 10.23 -12.26
C TYR A 126 17.85 9.69 -11.96
N PHE A 127 17.71 8.39 -11.65
CA PHE A 127 16.41 7.81 -11.29
C PHE A 127 15.83 8.42 -10.01
N GLU A 128 16.67 8.69 -9.01
CA GLU A 128 16.26 9.36 -7.77
C GLU A 128 15.81 10.80 -8.03
N TRP A 129 16.49 11.52 -8.94
CA TRP A 129 16.05 12.83 -9.38
C TRP A 129 14.71 12.79 -10.14
N VAL A 130 14.54 11.87 -11.10
CA VAL A 130 13.27 11.68 -11.83
C VAL A 130 12.13 11.40 -10.85
N ALA A 131 12.35 10.52 -9.86
CA ALA A 131 11.36 10.23 -8.84
C ALA A 131 11.00 11.46 -7.99
N SER A 132 12.00 12.25 -7.58
CA SER A 132 11.77 13.48 -6.82
C SER A 132 11.00 14.54 -7.62
N GLU A 133 11.30 14.70 -8.91
CA GLU A 133 10.57 15.64 -9.77
C GLU A 133 9.15 15.17 -10.07
N ALA A 134 8.94 13.86 -10.24
CA ALA A 134 7.61 13.29 -10.42
C ALA A 134 6.73 13.49 -9.17
N ALA A 135 7.30 13.32 -7.96
CA ALA A 135 6.58 13.50 -6.70
C ALA A 135 6.05 14.93 -6.48
N LYS A 136 6.74 15.95 -7.01
CA LYS A 136 6.29 17.35 -6.96
C LYS A 136 5.12 17.65 -7.88
N ARG A 137 4.80 16.73 -8.79
CA ARG A 137 3.75 16.87 -9.79
C ARG A 137 2.56 15.98 -9.44
N SER A 138 1.50 16.14 -10.22
CA SER A 138 0.27 15.33 -10.14
C SER A 138 0.28 14.17 -11.13
N ASP A 139 1.37 13.97 -11.89
CA ASP A 139 1.48 12.95 -12.94
C ASP A 139 1.89 11.58 -12.34
N LEU A 140 1.20 11.17 -11.28
CA LEU A 140 1.44 9.89 -10.62
C LEU A 140 0.16 9.27 -10.10
N ASN A 141 0.23 7.96 -9.89
CA ASN A 141 -0.86 7.16 -9.34
C ASN A 141 -0.52 6.75 -7.91
N VAL A 142 -1.51 6.76 -7.04
CA VAL A 142 -1.44 6.14 -5.71
C VAL A 142 -2.15 4.79 -5.81
N LEU A 143 -1.42 3.71 -5.52
CA LEU A 143 -1.96 2.36 -5.61
C LEU A 143 -3.00 2.14 -4.52
N ASN A 144 -4.12 1.56 -4.92
CA ASN A 144 -5.23 1.25 -4.03
C ASN A 144 -5.13 -0.21 -3.55
N HIS A 145 -4.93 -0.36 -2.26
CA HIS A 145 -4.85 -1.64 -1.54
C HIS A 145 -6.00 -1.79 -0.53
N SER A 146 -7.04 -0.97 -0.65
CA SER A 146 -8.13 -0.88 0.32
C SER A 146 -8.84 -2.21 0.53
N LEU A 147 -9.17 -2.94 -0.54
CA LEU A 147 -9.83 -4.25 -0.41
C LEU A 147 -8.98 -5.27 0.36
N ARG A 148 -7.67 -5.34 0.09
CA ARG A 148 -6.79 -6.25 0.84
C ARG A 148 -6.74 -5.93 2.34
N LEU A 149 -6.79 -4.64 2.69
CA LEU A 149 -6.82 -4.20 4.09
C LEU A 149 -8.21 -4.45 4.72
N TYR A 150 -9.27 -4.25 3.94
CA TYR A 150 -10.64 -4.57 4.32
C TYR A 150 -10.82 -6.07 4.59
N ASP A 151 -10.30 -6.95 3.73
CA ASP A 151 -10.36 -8.40 3.90
C ASP A 151 -9.76 -8.83 5.24
N ARG A 152 -8.64 -8.21 5.65
CA ARG A 152 -8.02 -8.44 6.96
C ARG A 152 -8.95 -8.01 8.10
N TYR A 153 -9.58 -6.85 7.99
CA TYR A 153 -10.56 -6.36 8.97
C TYR A 153 -11.76 -7.31 9.07
N ALA A 154 -12.37 -7.65 7.94
CA ALA A 154 -13.54 -8.52 7.85
C ALA A 154 -13.26 -9.91 8.41
N TYR A 155 -12.10 -10.49 8.10
CA TYR A 155 -11.66 -11.78 8.64
C TYR A 155 -11.63 -11.77 10.18
N PHE A 156 -10.98 -10.76 10.78
CA PHE A 156 -10.89 -10.70 12.24
C PHE A 156 -12.25 -10.43 12.88
N LEU A 157 -13.12 -9.64 12.22
CA LEU A 157 -14.45 -9.34 12.75
C LEU A 157 -15.31 -10.60 12.78
N ASP A 158 -15.32 -11.38 11.71
CA ASP A 158 -16.03 -12.66 11.63
C ASP A 158 -15.51 -13.66 12.67
N GLU A 159 -14.19 -13.79 12.82
CA GLU A 159 -13.61 -14.66 13.86
C GLU A 159 -13.94 -14.18 15.29
N TYR A 160 -13.93 -12.88 15.53
CA TYR A 160 -14.37 -12.29 16.80
C TYR A 160 -15.83 -12.66 17.10
N GLU A 161 -16.74 -12.45 16.15
CA GLU A 161 -18.16 -12.70 16.32
C GLU A 161 -18.45 -14.19 16.58
N LYS A 162 -17.82 -15.09 15.80
CA LYS A 162 -17.89 -16.56 16.04
C LYS A 162 -17.42 -16.90 17.45
N LYS A 163 -16.32 -16.31 17.90
CA LYS A 163 -15.74 -16.60 19.23
C LYS A 163 -16.64 -16.11 20.36
N VAL A 164 -17.26 -14.93 20.22
CA VAL A 164 -18.24 -14.42 21.17
C VAL A 164 -19.49 -15.31 21.22
N GLN A 165 -19.98 -15.76 20.06
CA GLN A 165 -21.11 -16.69 19.98
C GLN A 165 -20.78 -18.02 20.67
N GLU A 166 -19.59 -18.59 20.43
CA GLU A 166 -19.13 -19.81 21.10
C GLU A 166 -19.05 -19.64 22.62
N ALA A 167 -18.46 -18.54 23.09
CA ALA A 167 -18.37 -18.23 24.51
C ALA A 167 -19.76 -18.19 25.16
N ASN A 168 -20.70 -17.46 24.55
CA ASN A 168 -22.07 -17.33 25.04
C ASN A 168 -22.82 -18.66 25.07
N ALA A 169 -22.62 -19.52 24.06
CA ALA A 169 -23.23 -20.85 24.02
C ALA A 169 -22.72 -21.78 25.14
N ARG A 170 -21.46 -21.61 25.58
CA ARG A 170 -20.78 -22.45 26.57
C ARG A 170 -20.65 -21.80 27.95
N LYS A 171 -21.37 -20.70 28.20
CA LYS A 171 -21.26 -19.91 29.45
C LYS A 171 -21.52 -20.71 30.73
N ASP A 172 -22.47 -21.63 30.67
CA ASP A 172 -22.91 -22.45 31.80
C ASP A 172 -22.15 -23.79 31.90
N GLU A 173 -21.25 -24.07 30.97
CA GLU A 173 -20.48 -25.31 30.94
C GLU A 173 -19.47 -25.36 32.10
N ARG A 174 -19.39 -26.53 32.74
CA ARG A 174 -18.47 -26.82 33.84
C ARG A 174 -17.80 -28.17 33.56
N ILE A 175 -16.54 -28.15 33.17
CA ILE A 175 -15.75 -29.37 32.92
C ILE A 175 -14.98 -29.71 34.20
N ARG A 176 -15.32 -30.83 34.83
CA ARG A 176 -14.62 -31.32 36.02
C ARG A 176 -13.59 -32.38 35.62
N THR A 177 -12.32 -32.10 35.89
CA THR A 177 -11.21 -33.04 35.66
C THR A 177 -10.68 -33.53 36.99
N GLN A 178 -10.67 -34.85 37.20
CA GLN A 178 -10.16 -35.46 38.42
C GLN A 178 -8.67 -35.80 38.26
N HIS A 179 -7.82 -35.31 39.17
CA HIS A 179 -6.37 -35.55 39.17
C HIS A 179 -5.97 -36.65 40.17
N SER A 180 -6.72 -36.81 41.26
CA SER A 180 -6.56 -37.90 42.24
C SER A 180 -7.86 -38.16 43.01
N SER A 181 -7.86 -39.11 43.94
CA SER A 181 -9.04 -39.44 44.76
C SER A 181 -9.64 -38.22 45.49
N ASN A 182 -8.80 -37.26 45.89
CA ASN A 182 -9.22 -36.05 46.60
C ASN A 182 -8.88 -34.73 45.87
N SER A 183 -8.42 -34.77 44.63
CA SER A 183 -8.04 -33.58 43.85
C SER A 183 -8.77 -33.52 42.53
N TRP A 184 -9.40 -32.37 42.24
CA TRP A 184 -10.08 -32.09 40.98
C TRP A 184 -9.94 -30.61 40.63
N SER A 185 -10.00 -30.31 39.34
CA SER A 185 -10.11 -28.94 38.81
C SER A 185 -11.44 -28.79 38.07
N VAL A 186 -12.04 -27.60 38.14
CA VAL A 186 -13.16 -27.23 37.27
C VAL A 186 -12.67 -26.17 36.30
N GLN A 187 -12.81 -26.44 35.02
CA GLN A 187 -12.59 -25.48 33.95
C GLN A 187 -13.94 -24.96 33.48
N MET A 188 -14.00 -23.66 33.25
CA MET A 188 -15.16 -22.98 32.65
C MET A 188 -14.70 -22.45 31.29
N PRO A 189 -14.99 -23.15 30.17
CA PRO A 189 -14.51 -22.78 28.84
C PRO A 189 -14.81 -21.33 28.44
N TYR A 190 -15.93 -20.78 28.95
CA TYR A 190 -16.33 -19.38 28.79
C TYR A 190 -15.19 -18.38 28.99
N PHE A 191 -14.40 -18.51 30.06
CA PHE A 191 -13.36 -17.52 30.37
C PHE A 191 -12.20 -17.57 29.38
N ASP A 192 -11.86 -18.77 28.88
CA ASP A 192 -10.83 -18.91 27.86
C ASP A 192 -11.31 -18.35 26.52
N LEU A 193 -12.55 -18.65 26.13
CA LEU A 193 -13.17 -18.15 24.91
C LEU A 193 -13.39 -16.63 24.95
N LYS A 194 -13.75 -16.07 26.11
CA LYS A 194 -13.89 -14.62 26.30
C LYS A 194 -12.54 -13.93 26.13
N ARG A 195 -11.48 -14.47 26.74
CA ARG A 195 -10.10 -13.96 26.57
C ARG A 195 -9.63 -14.04 25.12
N GLU A 196 -9.91 -15.14 24.41
CA GLU A 196 -9.64 -15.25 22.97
C GLU A 196 -10.41 -14.20 22.16
N SER A 197 -11.67 -13.94 22.50
CA SER A 197 -12.47 -12.90 21.85
C SER A 197 -11.90 -11.50 22.08
N GLU A 198 -11.34 -11.21 23.25
CA GLU A 198 -10.67 -9.93 23.53
C GLU A 198 -9.44 -9.75 22.63
N TRP A 199 -8.61 -10.80 22.45
CA TRP A 199 -7.48 -10.74 21.53
C TRP A 199 -7.90 -10.50 20.08
N LEU A 200 -8.99 -11.14 19.65
CA LEU A 200 -9.56 -10.95 18.33
C LEU A 200 -10.10 -9.52 18.18
N ALA A 201 -10.83 -8.99 19.16
CA ALA A 201 -11.33 -7.62 19.13
C ALA A 201 -10.19 -6.60 18.94
N MET A 202 -9.07 -6.77 19.64
CA MET A 202 -7.90 -5.91 19.45
C MET A 202 -7.34 -5.99 18.02
N SER A 203 -7.36 -7.19 17.43
CA SER A 203 -6.93 -7.42 16.04
C SER A 203 -7.89 -6.78 15.03
N VAL A 204 -9.20 -6.80 15.30
CA VAL A 204 -10.22 -6.08 14.50
C VAL A 204 -9.92 -4.59 14.49
N ILE A 205 -9.71 -4.00 15.68
CA ILE A 205 -9.54 -2.56 15.79
C ILE A 205 -8.21 -2.10 15.15
N ASP A 206 -7.12 -2.88 15.29
CA ASP A 206 -5.86 -2.63 14.58
C ASP A 206 -6.05 -2.70 13.05
N ALA A 207 -6.73 -3.73 12.55
CA ALA A 207 -7.01 -3.89 11.14
C ALA A 207 -7.90 -2.75 10.60
N PHE A 208 -8.91 -2.33 11.36
CA PHE A 208 -9.78 -1.20 11.04
C PHE A 208 -8.98 0.11 10.90
N PHE A 209 -8.12 0.44 11.87
CA PHE A 209 -7.30 1.65 11.77
C PHE A 209 -6.31 1.54 10.60
N SER A 210 -5.67 0.39 10.38
CA SER A 210 -4.79 0.21 9.23
C SER A 210 -5.51 0.37 7.89
N PHE A 211 -6.76 -0.12 7.79
CA PHE A 211 -7.60 0.02 6.61
C PHE A 211 -8.00 1.49 6.38
N THR A 212 -8.52 2.15 7.40
CA THR A 212 -9.00 3.55 7.29
C THR A 212 -7.87 4.55 7.07
N GLU A 213 -6.66 4.33 7.61
CA GLU A 213 -5.46 5.11 7.26
C GLU A 213 -5.27 5.21 5.74
N HIS A 214 -5.45 4.09 5.03
CA HIS A 214 -5.25 4.01 3.59
C HIS A 214 -6.44 4.59 2.82
N VAL A 215 -7.67 4.25 3.23
CA VAL A 215 -8.91 4.77 2.61
C VAL A 215 -8.97 6.29 2.68
N PHE A 216 -8.55 6.90 3.79
CA PHE A 216 -8.57 8.36 3.92
C PHE A 216 -7.59 9.07 2.99
N ILE A 217 -6.46 8.45 2.63
CA ILE A 217 -5.58 9.03 1.60
C ILE A 217 -6.32 9.08 0.25
N HIS A 218 -6.95 7.98 -0.15
CA HIS A 218 -7.68 7.93 -1.42
C HIS A 218 -8.89 8.87 -1.43
N ALA A 219 -9.67 8.91 -0.35
CA ALA A 219 -10.81 9.81 -0.23
C ALA A 219 -10.38 11.29 -0.31
N ALA A 220 -9.27 11.67 0.34
CA ALA A 220 -8.74 13.02 0.25
C ALA A 220 -8.29 13.40 -1.17
N ILE A 221 -7.73 12.46 -1.93
CA ILE A 221 -7.38 12.65 -3.34
C ILE A 221 -8.65 12.83 -4.19
N LEU A 222 -9.63 11.94 -4.05
CA LEU A 222 -10.89 11.97 -4.80
C LEU A 222 -11.68 13.27 -4.53
N ARG A 223 -11.60 13.79 -3.30
CA ARG A 223 -12.20 15.07 -2.89
C ARG A 223 -11.36 16.30 -3.29
N GLY A 224 -10.24 16.12 -3.99
CA GLY A 224 -9.39 17.22 -4.47
C GLY A 224 -8.62 17.97 -3.37
N LYS A 225 -8.48 17.38 -2.18
CA LYS A 225 -7.74 17.97 -1.05
C LYS A 225 -6.24 17.69 -1.12
N VAL A 226 -5.87 16.64 -1.83
CA VAL A 226 -4.51 16.15 -2.02
C VAL A 226 -4.29 15.98 -3.53
N VAL A 227 -3.35 16.72 -4.10
CA VAL A 227 -3.21 16.83 -5.55
C VAL A 227 -1.81 16.54 -6.08
N THR A 228 -0.79 16.52 -5.23
CA THR A 228 0.60 16.16 -5.60
C THR A 228 1.12 14.96 -4.80
N GLY A 229 2.19 14.33 -5.28
CA GLY A 229 2.85 13.25 -4.54
C GLY A 229 3.42 13.69 -3.20
N GLU A 230 3.90 14.94 -3.09
CA GLU A 230 4.32 15.54 -1.82
C GLU A 230 3.14 15.71 -0.85
N ASP A 231 1.97 16.14 -1.33
CA ASP A 231 0.76 16.21 -0.49
C ASP A 231 0.37 14.84 0.05
N VAL A 232 0.45 13.80 -0.79
CA VAL A 232 0.18 12.41 -0.39
C VAL A 232 1.16 11.98 0.69
N ALA A 233 2.46 12.23 0.52
CA ALA A 233 3.49 11.88 1.50
C ALA A 233 3.27 12.62 2.83
N ASN A 234 3.03 13.93 2.77
CA ASN A 234 2.76 14.76 3.94
C ASN A 234 1.50 14.30 4.69
N LEU A 235 0.43 13.95 3.97
CA LEU A 235 -0.77 13.43 4.59
C LEU A 235 -0.54 12.02 5.16
N ALA A 236 0.22 11.16 4.47
CA ALA A 236 0.56 9.81 4.94
C ALA A 236 1.37 9.82 6.24
N ASP A 237 2.25 10.82 6.44
CA ASP A 237 3.06 10.98 7.65
C ASP A 237 2.27 11.55 8.84
N ASN A 238 1.08 12.12 8.60
CA ASN A 238 0.25 12.67 9.67
C ASN A 238 -0.42 11.59 10.54
N GLU A 239 -0.89 11.99 11.72
CA GLU A 239 -1.74 11.13 12.54
C GLU A 239 -3.10 10.88 11.87
N TRP A 240 -3.70 9.71 12.14
CA TRP A 240 -5.02 9.33 11.63
C TRP A 240 -6.12 10.36 11.84
N ALA A 241 -6.11 11.04 12.97
CA ALA A 241 -7.08 12.06 13.28
C ALA A 241 -7.03 13.23 12.28
N SER A 242 -5.84 13.54 11.75
CA SER A 242 -5.66 14.54 10.70
C SER A 242 -6.09 14.01 9.33
N LYS A 243 -5.84 12.73 9.04
CA LYS A 243 -6.29 12.06 7.81
C LYS A 243 -7.82 12.00 7.73
N PHE A 244 -8.49 11.67 8.83
CA PHE A 244 -9.94 11.72 8.93
C PHE A 244 -10.48 13.12 8.57
N LYS A 245 -9.90 14.18 9.17
CA LYS A 245 -10.28 15.58 8.90
C LYS A 245 -9.98 16.05 7.48
N ALA A 246 -9.06 15.39 6.78
CA ALA A 246 -8.81 15.68 5.37
C ALA A 246 -9.96 15.17 4.46
N CYS A 247 -10.76 14.22 4.94
CA CYS A 247 -11.84 13.59 4.19
C CYS A 247 -13.21 14.13 4.59
N PHE A 248 -13.42 14.35 5.88
CA PHE A 248 -14.72 14.69 6.44
C PHE A 248 -14.75 16.07 7.09
N ASP A 249 -15.93 16.70 7.02
CA ASP A 249 -16.19 17.95 7.72
C ASP A 249 -16.65 17.69 9.16
N ILE A 250 -15.77 17.96 10.12
CA ILE A 250 -16.06 17.80 11.56
C ILE A 250 -16.96 18.91 12.13
N GLN A 251 -17.43 19.85 11.30
CA GLN A 251 -18.53 20.75 11.69
C GLN A 251 -19.88 20.04 11.62
N ASP A 252 -20.00 18.98 10.83
CA ASP A 252 -21.16 18.10 10.85
C ASP A 252 -21.19 17.27 12.14
N GLN A 253 -22.35 17.24 12.80
CA GLN A 253 -22.48 16.70 14.16
C GLN A 253 -22.43 15.17 14.18
N GLU A 254 -22.96 14.50 13.15
CA GLU A 254 -22.92 13.05 12.99
C GLU A 254 -21.47 12.59 12.74
N THR A 255 -20.81 13.19 11.76
CA THR A 255 -19.40 12.99 11.45
C THR A 255 -18.50 13.22 12.68
N LYS A 256 -18.73 14.31 13.41
CA LYS A 256 -17.98 14.64 14.62
C LYS A 256 -18.15 13.59 15.71
N SER A 257 -19.35 13.03 15.87
CA SER A 257 -19.61 11.96 16.84
C SER A 257 -18.72 10.75 16.56
N HIS A 258 -18.70 10.27 15.31
CA HIS A 258 -17.83 9.17 14.90
C HIS A 258 -16.35 9.50 15.13
N TYR A 259 -15.93 10.71 14.75
CA TYR A 259 -14.55 11.18 14.95
C TYR A 259 -14.13 11.11 16.44
N ASP A 260 -14.94 11.69 17.34
CA ASP A 260 -14.62 11.76 18.77
C ASP A 260 -14.56 10.37 19.41
N GLN A 261 -15.50 9.48 19.06
CA GLN A 261 -15.52 8.09 19.56
C GLN A 261 -14.29 7.29 19.06
N LEU A 262 -13.98 7.34 17.77
CA LEU A 262 -12.86 6.60 17.18
C LEU A 262 -11.50 7.11 17.67
N VAL A 263 -11.31 8.42 17.81
CA VAL A 263 -10.08 8.99 18.40
C VAL A 263 -9.92 8.55 19.86
N SER A 264 -11.02 8.48 20.62
CA SER A 264 -11.01 7.96 21.98
C SER A 264 -10.54 6.51 22.03
N ILE A 265 -11.09 5.64 21.17
CA ILE A 265 -10.71 4.22 21.07
C ILE A 265 -9.23 4.07 20.72
N ARG A 266 -8.76 4.76 19.66
CA ARG A 266 -7.35 4.71 19.24
C ARG A 266 -6.38 5.09 20.36
N ARG A 267 -6.73 6.12 21.13
CA ARG A 267 -5.94 6.56 22.29
C ARG A 267 -5.93 5.52 23.41
N GLN A 268 -7.08 4.89 23.69
CA GLN A 268 -7.19 3.86 24.73
C GLN A 268 -6.35 2.63 24.38
N ILE A 269 -6.43 2.15 23.15
CA ILE A 269 -5.67 0.99 22.66
C ILE A 269 -4.17 1.23 22.71
N ARG A 270 -3.70 2.39 22.23
CA ARG A 270 -2.27 2.74 22.32
C ARG A 270 -1.78 2.68 23.77
N ASN A 271 -2.57 3.21 24.70
CA ASN A 271 -2.20 3.22 26.12
C ASN A 271 -2.30 1.83 26.77
N TYR A 272 -3.17 0.94 26.28
CA TYR A 272 -3.34 -0.41 26.79
C TYR A 272 -2.23 -1.36 26.29
N ILE A 273 -2.00 -1.41 24.98
CA ILE A 273 -1.01 -2.32 24.35
C ILE A 273 0.43 -1.84 24.58
N ALA A 274 0.73 -0.56 24.31
CA ALA A 274 2.12 -0.08 24.25
C ALA A 274 2.81 -0.05 25.63
N HIS A 275 2.04 -0.18 26.70
CA HIS A 275 2.55 -0.19 28.07
C HIS A 275 2.57 -1.58 28.71
N GLY A 276 2.32 -2.68 27.96
CA GLY A 276 2.54 -4.05 28.43
C GLY A 276 1.84 -4.37 29.76
N ALA A 277 0.57 -3.93 29.91
CA ALA A 277 -0.20 -4.01 31.16
C ALA A 277 0.34 -3.16 32.34
N PHE A 278 1.09 -2.08 32.07
CA PHE A 278 1.41 -0.99 33.02
C PHE A 278 0.64 0.32 32.73
N GLY A 279 -0.30 0.29 31.77
CA GLY A 279 -1.11 1.43 31.36
C GLY A 279 -2.22 1.78 32.35
N LYS A 280 -3.15 2.68 31.96
CA LYS A 280 -4.25 3.17 32.82
C LYS A 280 -5.07 2.08 33.53
N ASN A 281 -5.12 0.88 32.96
CA ASN A 281 -5.88 -0.28 33.45
C ASN A 281 -4.97 -1.50 33.70
N GLY A 282 -3.65 -1.29 33.65
CA GLY A 282 -2.65 -2.31 33.84
C GLY A 282 -2.30 -2.43 35.32
N GLU A 283 -3.04 -3.28 36.04
CA GLU A 283 -2.83 -3.60 37.46
C GLU A 283 -1.52 -4.37 37.69
N ALA A 284 -0.39 -3.80 37.26
CA ALA A 284 0.92 -4.38 37.53
C ALA A 284 1.29 -4.31 39.02
N PHE A 285 0.59 -3.47 39.79
CA PHE A 285 0.81 -3.28 41.22
C PHE A 285 -0.45 -3.59 42.01
N GLN A 286 -0.28 -4.37 43.07
CA GLN A 286 -1.24 -4.50 44.16
C GLN A 286 -0.56 -4.10 45.46
N ILE A 287 -1.28 -3.38 46.32
CA ILE A 287 -0.83 -3.11 47.69
C ILE A 287 -1.38 -4.20 48.61
N HIS A 288 -0.59 -4.60 49.60
CA HIS A 288 -1.07 -5.46 50.68
C HIS A 288 -1.83 -4.63 51.72
N SER A 289 -3.07 -5.01 52.03
CA SER A 289 -3.90 -4.32 53.02
C SER A 289 -4.74 -5.31 53.83
N GLY A 290 -5.39 -4.82 54.89
CA GLY A 290 -6.37 -5.61 55.65
C GLY A 290 -7.62 -6.01 54.85
N ALA A 291 -7.85 -5.40 53.68
CA ALA A 291 -8.89 -5.78 52.72
C ALA A 291 -8.40 -6.83 51.70
N GLY A 292 -7.16 -7.31 51.83
CA GLY A 292 -6.49 -8.15 50.83
C GLY A 292 -5.56 -7.37 49.91
N ALA A 293 -5.19 -7.97 48.79
CA ALA A 293 -4.43 -7.32 47.73
C ALA A 293 -5.34 -6.31 47.00
N VAL A 294 -5.00 -5.02 47.05
CA VAL A 294 -5.80 -3.94 46.45
C VAL A 294 -5.06 -3.41 45.21
N PRO A 295 -5.69 -3.36 44.03
CA PRO A 295 -5.06 -2.84 42.82
C PRO A 295 -4.59 -1.39 42.95
N LEU A 296 -3.45 -1.08 42.32
CA LEU A 296 -2.86 0.25 42.28
C LEU A 296 -2.61 0.68 40.83
N LEU A 297 -3.25 1.76 40.42
CA LEU A 297 -3.12 2.33 39.07
C LEU A 297 -2.04 3.39 39.01
N MET A 298 -1.42 3.54 37.83
CA MET A 298 -0.50 4.64 37.51
C MET A 298 -1.18 5.61 36.52
N PRO A 299 -1.79 6.71 36.99
CA PRO A 299 -2.41 7.68 36.11
C PRO A 299 -1.37 8.41 35.25
N HIS A 300 -1.65 8.54 33.96
CA HIS A 300 -0.75 9.17 32.97
C HIS A 300 -0.78 10.71 33.00
N GLN A 301 -1.69 11.35 33.75
CA GLN A 301 -1.82 12.81 33.77
C GLN A 301 -0.72 13.45 34.62
N LYS A 302 0.07 14.36 34.00
CA LYS A 302 0.99 15.25 34.72
C LYS A 302 0.19 16.14 35.69
N GLY A 303 0.29 15.87 37.00
CA GLY A 303 -0.33 16.67 38.06
C GLY A 303 -1.25 15.88 39.01
N SER A 304 -1.67 14.67 38.66
CA SER A 304 -2.34 13.75 39.59
C SER A 304 -1.31 12.97 40.43
N ALA A 305 -1.72 12.47 41.60
CA ALA A 305 -0.90 11.58 42.42
C ALA A 305 -0.30 10.44 41.56
N ARG A 306 0.97 10.09 41.80
CA ARG A 306 1.70 9.07 41.02
C ARG A 306 1.01 7.70 41.01
N PHE A 307 0.17 7.43 42.00
CA PHE A 307 -0.59 6.21 42.16
C PHE A 307 -2.04 6.51 42.59
N SER A 308 -3.00 5.69 42.16
CA SER A 308 -4.42 5.79 42.53
C SER A 308 -5.03 4.41 42.82
N MET A 309 -5.99 4.35 43.74
CA MET A 309 -6.81 3.15 44.03
C MET A 309 -8.21 3.21 43.40
N GLN A 310 -8.49 4.23 42.58
CA GLN A 310 -9.77 4.32 41.88
C GLN A 310 -9.86 3.23 40.81
N SER A 311 -11.01 2.60 40.65
CA SER A 311 -11.27 1.68 39.53
C SER A 311 -11.11 2.46 38.22
N GLY A 312 -10.19 1.98 37.37
CA GLY A 312 -10.06 2.48 36.00
C GLY A 312 -11.27 2.01 35.19
N ILE A 313 -11.73 2.81 34.23
CA ILE A 313 -12.70 2.34 33.24
C ILE A 313 -11.97 1.30 32.39
N GLU A 314 -12.27 0.02 32.59
CA GLU A 314 -11.78 -1.07 31.73
C GLU A 314 -12.03 -0.71 30.26
N PHE A 315 -11.07 -1.04 29.39
CA PHE A 315 -11.29 -0.85 27.97
C PHE A 315 -12.41 -1.82 27.59
N ASN A 316 -13.54 -1.31 27.10
CA ASN A 316 -14.65 -2.15 26.70
C ASN A 316 -14.49 -2.47 25.21
N GLU A 317 -13.95 -3.65 24.92
CA GLU A 317 -13.75 -4.12 23.55
C GLU A 317 -15.07 -4.20 22.78
N GLU A 318 -16.16 -4.63 23.42
CA GLU A 318 -17.47 -4.78 22.78
C GLU A 318 -18.04 -3.43 22.32
N GLU A 319 -17.95 -2.40 23.18
CA GLU A 319 -18.35 -1.03 22.81
C GLU A 319 -17.42 -0.47 21.72
N ALA A 320 -16.12 -0.75 21.78
CA ALA A 320 -15.19 -0.31 20.74
C ALA A 320 -15.48 -0.96 19.37
N ILE A 321 -15.79 -2.25 19.34
CA ILE A 321 -16.20 -2.97 18.13
C ILE A 321 -17.52 -2.40 17.59
N LYS A 322 -18.48 -2.10 18.48
CA LYS A 322 -19.73 -1.46 18.08
C LYS A 322 -19.52 -0.12 17.38
N VAL A 323 -18.71 0.77 17.96
CA VAL A 323 -18.36 2.07 17.33
C VAL A 323 -17.68 1.88 15.97
N VAL A 324 -16.80 0.88 15.85
CA VAL A 324 -16.14 0.54 14.58
C VAL A 324 -17.17 0.11 13.54
N LYS A 325 -18.10 -0.78 13.90
CA LYS A 325 -19.18 -1.22 13.00
C LYS A 325 -20.09 -0.07 12.59
N GLU A 326 -20.52 0.76 13.54
CA GLU A 326 -21.34 1.95 13.25
C GLU A 326 -20.65 2.90 12.26
N PHE A 327 -19.34 3.09 12.34
CA PHE A 327 -18.62 3.90 11.36
C PHE A 327 -18.49 3.21 10.00
N MET A 328 -18.33 1.89 9.95
CA MET A 328 -18.29 1.14 8.70
C MET A 328 -19.65 1.21 7.98
N GLU A 329 -20.74 1.06 8.73
CA GLU A 329 -22.11 1.26 8.24
C GLU A 329 -22.31 2.69 7.73
N PHE A 330 -21.86 3.69 8.49
CA PHE A 330 -21.97 5.10 8.10
C PHE A 330 -21.21 5.40 6.80
N TYR A 331 -19.95 4.98 6.69
CA TYR A 331 -19.08 5.44 5.61
C TYR A 331 -18.86 4.42 4.50
N TRP A 332 -18.50 3.19 4.83
CA TRP A 332 -18.04 2.19 3.86
C TRP A 332 -19.17 1.39 3.20
N GLU A 333 -20.28 1.20 3.93
CA GLU A 333 -21.42 0.42 3.47
C GLU A 333 -22.60 1.28 3.02
N SER A 334 -22.52 2.61 3.21
CA SER A 334 -23.57 3.53 2.78
C SER A 334 -23.37 4.04 1.35
N ASP A 335 -24.49 4.33 0.69
CA ASP A 335 -24.50 4.94 -0.65
C ASP A 335 -24.30 6.48 -0.60
N MET A 336 -24.01 7.05 0.57
CA MET A 336 -23.86 8.50 0.75
C MET A 336 -22.53 9.05 0.22
N PHE A 337 -21.55 8.17 0.00
CA PHE A 337 -20.16 8.54 -0.30
C PHE A 337 -19.72 7.98 -1.66
N PRO A 338 -19.93 8.71 -2.77
CA PRO A 338 -19.55 8.24 -4.10
C PRO A 338 -18.09 7.80 -4.19
N GLU A 339 -17.17 8.43 -3.44
CA GLU A 339 -15.75 8.05 -3.45
C GLU A 339 -15.52 6.59 -3.05
N VAL A 340 -16.40 6.01 -2.23
CA VAL A 340 -16.27 4.63 -1.75
C VAL A 340 -16.39 3.64 -2.90
N ILE A 341 -17.25 3.92 -3.89
CA ILE A 341 -17.38 3.12 -5.12
C ILE A 341 -16.03 3.03 -5.84
N TYR A 342 -15.33 4.17 -5.98
CA TYR A 342 -14.00 4.19 -6.57
C TYR A 342 -12.99 3.40 -5.73
N ILE A 343 -13.00 3.60 -4.41
CA ILE A 343 -12.03 2.95 -3.52
C ILE A 343 -12.25 1.42 -3.50
N GLN A 344 -13.49 0.95 -3.58
CA GLN A 344 -13.84 -0.46 -3.66
C GLN A 344 -13.46 -1.09 -5.00
N SER A 345 -13.39 -0.31 -6.09
CA SER A 345 -12.96 -0.82 -7.41
C SER A 345 -11.50 -1.31 -7.46
N SER A 346 -10.69 -1.04 -6.44
CA SER A 346 -9.23 -1.28 -6.41
C SER A 346 -8.43 -0.53 -7.48
N MET A 347 -9.07 0.39 -8.22
CA MET A 347 -8.38 1.26 -9.17
C MET A 347 -7.41 2.20 -8.44
N PRO A 348 -6.16 2.36 -8.93
CA PRO A 348 -5.25 3.37 -8.40
C PRO A 348 -5.84 4.77 -8.58
N THR A 349 -5.76 5.62 -7.57
CA THR A 349 -6.14 7.03 -7.73
C THR A 349 -5.05 7.78 -8.52
N ILE A 350 -5.46 8.47 -9.58
CA ILE A 350 -4.63 9.23 -10.51
C ILE A 350 -4.63 10.69 -10.06
N LEU A 351 -3.51 11.19 -9.54
CA LEU A 351 -3.47 12.53 -8.92
C LEU A 351 -3.82 13.66 -9.89
N HIS A 352 -3.52 13.50 -11.17
CA HIS A 352 -3.89 14.47 -12.20
C HIS A 352 -5.39 14.76 -12.20
N TYR A 353 -6.22 13.74 -11.98
CA TYR A 353 -7.68 13.85 -11.95
C TYR A 353 -8.23 14.61 -10.74
N ALA A 354 -7.42 14.74 -9.68
CA ALA A 354 -7.72 15.61 -8.55
C ALA A 354 -7.47 17.08 -8.90
N SER A 355 -6.56 17.37 -9.84
CA SER A 355 -6.16 18.72 -10.24
C SER A 355 -7.01 19.30 -11.38
N ASP A 356 -7.52 18.46 -12.29
CA ASP A 356 -8.28 18.87 -13.49
C ASP A 356 -9.81 18.80 -13.32
N SER A 357 -10.27 18.61 -12.08
CA SER A 357 -11.68 18.44 -11.69
C SER A 357 -12.37 17.18 -12.24
N THR A 358 -11.65 16.21 -12.79
CA THR A 358 -12.22 14.93 -13.23
C THR A 358 -12.88 14.19 -12.07
N TYR A 359 -12.23 14.10 -10.91
CA TYR A 359 -12.86 13.50 -9.74
C TYR A 359 -14.06 14.30 -9.23
N ALA A 360 -13.98 15.64 -9.24
CA ALA A 360 -15.12 16.46 -8.84
C ALA A 360 -16.37 16.22 -9.72
N ARG A 361 -16.18 15.94 -11.01
CA ARG A 361 -17.26 15.53 -11.92
C ARG A 361 -17.74 14.10 -11.66
N ALA A 362 -16.85 13.16 -11.39
CA ALA A 362 -17.27 11.78 -11.07
C ALA A 362 -18.01 11.70 -9.71
N MET A 363 -17.71 12.62 -8.79
CA MET A 363 -18.30 12.68 -7.45
C MET A 363 -19.70 13.33 -7.39
N SER A 364 -20.30 13.76 -8.52
CA SER A 364 -21.63 14.41 -8.50
C SER A 364 -22.78 13.48 -8.15
N SER A 365 -22.66 12.19 -8.46
CA SER A 365 -23.60 11.15 -8.04
C SER A 365 -22.91 9.79 -7.97
N THR A 366 -23.60 8.79 -7.41
CA THR A 366 -23.16 7.40 -7.42
C THR A 366 -23.07 6.85 -8.84
N GLU A 367 -24.05 7.15 -9.71
CA GLU A 367 -24.06 6.69 -11.11
C GLU A 367 -22.91 7.28 -11.94
N ASP A 368 -22.56 8.55 -11.71
CA ASP A 368 -21.42 9.20 -12.37
C ASP A 368 -20.10 8.53 -11.96
N MET A 369 -19.97 8.15 -10.68
CA MET A 369 -18.79 7.46 -10.19
C MET A 369 -18.70 6.02 -10.74
N GLU A 370 -19.80 5.28 -10.76
CA GLU A 370 -19.85 3.92 -11.34
C GLU A 370 -19.44 3.94 -12.81
N SER A 371 -20.04 4.84 -13.59
CA SER A 371 -19.72 5.03 -15.02
C SER A 371 -18.24 5.36 -15.23
N PHE A 372 -17.67 6.18 -14.34
CA PHE A 372 -16.27 6.55 -14.39
C PHE A 372 -15.33 5.38 -14.05
N VAL A 373 -15.67 4.58 -13.03
CA VAL A 373 -14.93 3.35 -12.67
C VAL A 373 -14.96 2.33 -13.80
N GLU A 374 -16.12 2.10 -14.43
CA GLU A 374 -16.26 1.20 -15.57
C GLU A 374 -15.39 1.65 -16.75
N TYR A 375 -15.42 2.95 -17.05
CA TYR A 375 -14.59 3.54 -18.09
C TYR A 375 -13.09 3.29 -17.84
N LEU A 376 -12.61 3.56 -16.62
CA LEU A 376 -11.19 3.38 -16.28
C LEU A 376 -10.79 1.90 -16.25
N THR A 377 -11.66 1.02 -15.75
CA THR A 377 -11.43 -0.43 -15.73
C THR A 377 -11.16 -0.93 -17.16
N ARG A 378 -12.01 -0.54 -18.12
CA ARG A 378 -11.83 -0.89 -19.53
C ARG A 378 -10.51 -0.36 -20.11
N LEU A 379 -10.12 0.87 -19.78
CA LEU A 379 -8.83 1.41 -20.23
C LEU A 379 -7.64 0.64 -19.64
N GLN A 380 -7.72 0.28 -18.35
CA GLN A 380 -6.67 -0.50 -17.70
C GLN A 380 -6.55 -1.89 -18.32
N GLU A 381 -7.66 -2.55 -18.65
CA GLU A 381 -7.67 -3.84 -19.34
C GLU A 381 -7.05 -3.76 -20.74
N GLN A 382 -7.39 -2.74 -21.53
CA GLN A 382 -6.79 -2.49 -22.85
C GLN A 382 -5.27 -2.28 -22.73
N SER A 383 -4.84 -1.42 -21.81
CA SER A 383 -3.42 -1.16 -21.57
C SER A 383 -2.67 -2.40 -21.07
N ALA A 384 -3.26 -3.18 -20.16
CA ALA A 384 -2.67 -4.42 -19.65
C ALA A 384 -2.54 -5.48 -20.75
N ASN A 385 -3.46 -5.49 -21.71
CA ASN A 385 -3.39 -6.34 -22.90
C ASN A 385 -2.45 -5.81 -23.98
N MET A 386 -1.90 -4.61 -23.81
CA MET A 386 -1.12 -3.86 -24.81
C MET A 386 -1.87 -3.79 -26.15
N ASP A 387 -3.18 -3.53 -26.06
CA ASP A 387 -4.05 -3.21 -27.18
C ASP A 387 -4.03 -1.68 -27.33
N TRP A 388 -3.16 -1.20 -28.23
CA TRP A 388 -2.92 0.23 -28.45
C TRP A 388 -3.88 0.86 -29.45
#